data_AF-A0A7S3AIR1-F1
#
_entry.id   AF-A0A7S3AIR1-F1
#
_cell.length_a   1.000
_cell.length_b   1.000
_cell.length_c   1.000
_cell.angle_alpha   90.00
_cell.angle_beta   90.00
_cell.angle_gamma   90.00
#
_symmetry.space_group_name_H-M   'P 1'
#
loop_
_entity.id
_entity.type
_entity.pdbx_description
1 polymer ?
#
loop_
_entity_poly.entity_id
_entity_poly.type
_entity_poly.pdbx_seq_one_letter_code
_entity_poly.pdbx_strand_id
1 'polypeptide(L)'
;YIERSSAVLIFLSGSVDSTGVERSDYMNSKNCLRELRHAIVKGLPLIVVLETDAMHGGVSLATHHSQCPEDLRAVVFPLGPDALRSSEKPPPPEKSLKGEKSLKGEKSLKGE
;
A
#
# COMPACT_ATOMS: atom_id res chain seq x y z
N TYR A 1 10.89 -7.08 -14.48
CA TYR A 1 9.85 -6.16 -15.00
C TYR A 1 9.44 -5.15 -13.94
N ILE A 2 8.77 -5.55 -12.85
CA ILE A 2 8.41 -4.65 -11.74
C ILE A 2 9.61 -3.85 -11.18
N GLU A 3 10.80 -4.46 -11.11
CA GLU A 3 11.95 -3.84 -10.45
C GLU A 3 12.47 -2.55 -11.07
N ARG A 4 12.20 -2.31 -12.35
CA ARG A 4 12.63 -1.13 -13.09
C ARG A 4 11.46 -0.21 -13.46
N SER A 5 10.28 -0.49 -12.91
CA SER A 5 9.07 0.28 -13.17
C SER A 5 8.95 1.43 -12.19
N SER A 6 8.48 2.58 -12.66
CA SER A 6 8.13 3.75 -11.82
C SER A 6 6.69 3.70 -11.31
N ALA A 7 5.82 2.92 -11.95
CA ALA A 7 4.44 2.67 -11.57
C ALA A 7 3.96 1.33 -12.15
N VAL A 8 2.83 0.83 -11.66
CA VAL A 8 2.18 -0.38 -12.19
C VAL A 8 0.75 -0.06 -12.58
N LEU A 9 0.43 -0.33 -13.85
CA LEU A 9 -0.92 -0.21 -14.39
C LEU A 9 -1.59 -1.59 -14.32
N ILE A 10 -2.77 -1.62 -13.71
CA ILE A 10 -3.54 -2.84 -13.44
C ILE A 10 -4.87 -2.72 -14.17
N PHE A 11 -5.10 -3.61 -15.13
CA PHE A 11 -6.42 -3.77 -15.75
C PHE A 11 -7.20 -4.83 -14.97
N LEU A 12 -8.27 -4.40 -14.32
CA LEU A 12 -9.24 -5.31 -13.73
C LEU A 12 -10.13 -5.84 -14.84
N SER A 13 -9.88 -7.09 -15.22
CA SER A 13 -10.68 -7.83 -16.18
C SER A 13 -11.16 -9.15 -15.58
N GLY A 14 -12.21 -9.66 -16.17
CA GLY A 14 -12.94 -10.82 -15.75
C GLY A 14 -13.65 -11.50 -16.91
N SER A 15 -14.54 -12.40 -16.55
CA SER A 15 -15.37 -13.15 -17.49
C SER A 15 -16.69 -13.52 -16.84
N VAL A 16 -17.67 -13.79 -17.69
CA VAL A 16 -18.98 -14.29 -17.29
C VAL A 16 -19.09 -15.71 -17.81
N ASP A 17 -19.41 -16.66 -16.94
CA ASP A 17 -19.60 -18.04 -17.37
C ASP A 17 -20.96 -18.24 -18.09
N SER A 18 -21.20 -19.46 -18.60
CA SER A 18 -22.44 -19.78 -19.31
C SER A 18 -23.71 -19.67 -18.45
N THR A 19 -23.57 -19.55 -17.13
CA THR A 19 -24.68 -19.38 -16.18
C THR A 19 -24.91 -17.91 -15.81
N GLY A 20 -24.13 -16.99 -16.36
CA GLY A 20 -24.23 -15.56 -16.06
C GLY A 20 -23.48 -15.14 -14.80
N VAL A 21 -22.65 -16.01 -14.22
CA VAL A 21 -21.89 -15.69 -13.01
C VAL A 21 -20.60 -14.97 -13.40
N GLU A 22 -20.43 -13.76 -12.86
CA GLU A 22 -19.22 -12.97 -13.05
C GLU A 22 -18.04 -13.52 -12.22
N ARG A 23 -16.86 -13.48 -12.82
CA ARG A 23 -15.59 -13.82 -12.19
C ARG A 23 -14.54 -12.78 -12.53
N SER A 24 -13.77 -12.39 -11.53
CA SER A 24 -12.55 -11.58 -11.70
C SER A 24 -11.39 -12.49 -12.11
N ASP A 25 -10.95 -12.38 -13.35
CA ASP A 25 -9.82 -13.18 -13.85
C ASP A 25 -8.50 -12.61 -13.36
N TYR A 26 -8.40 -11.28 -13.22
CA TYR A 26 -7.25 -10.63 -12.60
C TYR A 26 -7.01 -11.13 -11.17
N MET A 27 -8.06 -11.17 -10.33
CA MET A 27 -7.91 -11.59 -8.92
C MET A 27 -7.69 -13.09 -8.77
N ASN A 28 -8.12 -13.92 -9.74
CA ASN A 28 -7.86 -15.36 -9.72
C ASN A 28 -6.51 -15.75 -10.33
N SER A 29 -5.84 -14.83 -11.03
CA SER A 29 -4.52 -15.09 -11.61
C SER A 29 -3.41 -15.00 -10.55
N LYS A 30 -2.81 -16.15 -10.23
CA LYS A 30 -1.64 -16.23 -9.33
C LYS A 30 -0.47 -15.35 -9.79
N ASN A 31 -0.29 -15.21 -11.10
CA ASN A 31 0.78 -14.38 -11.67
C ASN A 31 0.51 -12.89 -11.44
N CYS A 32 -0.71 -12.43 -11.70
CA CYS A 32 -1.12 -11.05 -11.45
C CYS A 32 -1.00 -10.71 -9.96
N LEU A 33 -1.47 -11.60 -9.09
CA LEU A 33 -1.39 -11.43 -7.64
C LEU A 33 0.05 -11.39 -7.10
N ARG A 34 0.97 -12.15 -7.71
CA ARG A 34 2.40 -12.13 -7.38
C ARG A 34 3.03 -10.79 -7.75
N GLU A 35 2.73 -10.27 -8.94
CA GLU A 35 3.24 -8.98 -9.40
C GLU A 35 2.69 -7.81 -8.60
N LEU A 36 1.39 -7.83 -8.29
CA LEU A 36 0.74 -6.86 -7.41
C LEU A 36 1.39 -6.82 -6.03
N ARG A 37 1.59 -7.99 -5.39
CA ARG A 37 2.29 -8.05 -4.08
C ARG A 37 3.69 -7.47 -4.16
N HIS A 38 4.43 -7.78 -5.23
CA HIS A 38 5.77 -7.24 -5.41
C HIS A 38 5.74 -5.71 -5.57
N ALA A 39 4.79 -5.17 -6.34
CA ALA A 39 4.61 -3.73 -6.52
C ALA A 39 4.30 -3.02 -5.19
N ILE A 40 3.43 -3.61 -4.38
CA ILE A 40 3.07 -3.11 -3.03
C ILE A 40 4.29 -3.10 -2.12
N VAL A 41 5.06 -4.20 -2.07
CA VAL A 41 6.28 -4.30 -1.26
C VAL A 41 7.31 -3.24 -1.65
N LYS A 42 7.40 -2.89 -2.93
CA LYS A 42 8.28 -1.81 -3.42
C LYS A 42 7.70 -0.40 -3.24
N GLY A 43 6.47 -0.26 -2.79
CA GLY A 43 5.79 1.04 -2.68
C GLY A 43 5.59 1.72 -4.04
N LEU A 44 5.44 0.93 -5.12
CA LEU A 44 5.18 1.51 -6.44
C LEU A 44 3.76 2.06 -6.50
N PRO A 45 3.54 3.24 -7.10
CA PRO A 45 2.20 3.73 -7.40
C PRO A 45 1.41 2.70 -8.23
N LEU A 46 0.20 2.40 -7.77
CA LEU A 46 -0.73 1.50 -8.46
C LEU A 46 -1.82 2.33 -9.15
N ILE A 47 -1.95 2.15 -10.45
CA ILE A 47 -3.02 2.75 -11.25
C ILE A 47 -3.97 1.62 -11.62
N VAL A 48 -5.17 1.64 -11.05
CA VAL A 48 -6.18 0.60 -11.28
C VAL A 48 -7.17 1.10 -12.31
N VAL A 49 -7.31 0.36 -13.40
CA VAL A 49 -8.24 0.61 -14.50
C VAL A 49 -9.27 -0.50 -14.52
N LEU A 50 -10.54 -0.12 -14.42
CA LEU A 50 -11.65 -1.06 -14.56
C LEU A 50 -11.95 -1.26 -16.05
N GLU A 51 -11.85 -2.50 -16.54
CA GLU A 51 -12.40 -2.84 -17.84
C GLU A 51 -13.94 -2.84 -17.75
N THR A 52 -14.59 -2.14 -18.68
CA THR A 52 -16.06 -1.97 -18.68
C THR A 52 -16.72 -2.58 -19.90
N ASP A 53 -15.95 -2.94 -20.93
CA ASP A 53 -16.45 -3.63 -22.11
C ASP A 53 -16.59 -5.14 -21.84
N ALA A 54 -17.83 -5.62 -21.80
CA ALA A 54 -18.15 -7.02 -21.58
C ALA A 54 -17.48 -7.96 -22.61
N MET A 55 -17.24 -7.51 -23.84
CA MET A 55 -16.56 -8.31 -24.88
C MET A 55 -15.06 -8.46 -24.63
N HIS A 56 -14.48 -7.59 -23.79
CA HIS A 56 -13.06 -7.56 -23.44
C HIS A 56 -12.81 -7.90 -21.96
N GLY A 57 -13.81 -8.50 -21.30
CA GLY A 57 -13.70 -8.97 -19.93
C GLY A 57 -14.20 -7.99 -18.88
N GLY A 58 -15.10 -7.07 -19.25
CA GLY A 58 -15.80 -6.21 -18.30
C GLY A 58 -16.72 -7.03 -17.39
N VAL A 59 -16.52 -6.89 -16.08
CA VAL A 59 -17.41 -7.38 -15.02
C VAL A 59 -17.57 -6.29 -13.97
N SER A 60 -18.52 -6.43 -13.04
CA SER A 60 -18.76 -5.41 -12.04
C SER A 60 -17.55 -5.17 -11.12
N LEU A 61 -17.37 -3.91 -10.70
CA LEU A 61 -16.38 -3.55 -9.68
C LEU A 61 -16.59 -4.34 -8.37
N ALA A 62 -17.85 -4.65 -8.03
CA ALA A 62 -18.22 -5.44 -6.87
C ALA A 62 -17.68 -6.89 -6.96
N THR A 63 -17.71 -7.49 -8.16
CA THR A 63 -17.10 -8.81 -8.40
C THR A 63 -15.58 -8.76 -8.17
N HIS A 64 -14.89 -7.76 -8.71
CA HIS A 64 -13.45 -7.60 -8.45
C HIS A 64 -13.14 -7.39 -6.97
N HIS A 65 -13.93 -6.56 -6.28
CA HIS A 65 -13.74 -6.28 -4.85
C HIS A 65 -13.97 -7.53 -3.98
N SER A 66 -15.07 -8.25 -4.20
CA SER A 66 -15.43 -9.46 -3.42
C SER A 66 -14.43 -10.60 -3.61
N GLN A 67 -13.88 -10.77 -4.81
CA GLN A 67 -12.90 -11.81 -5.13
C GLN A 67 -11.45 -11.36 -4.88
N CYS A 68 -11.21 -10.09 -4.54
CA CYS A 68 -9.89 -9.61 -4.16
C CYS A 68 -9.46 -10.23 -2.81
N PRO A 69 -8.24 -10.79 -2.69
CA PRO A 69 -7.70 -11.26 -1.42
C PRO A 69 -7.75 -10.18 -0.33
N GLU A 70 -8.15 -10.56 0.88
CA GLU A 70 -8.38 -9.63 1.98
C GLU A 70 -7.15 -8.78 2.33
N ASP A 71 -5.97 -9.38 2.28
CA ASP A 71 -4.67 -8.72 2.53
C ASP A 71 -4.34 -7.62 1.52
N LEU A 72 -4.93 -7.66 0.32
CA LEU A 72 -4.70 -6.68 -0.74
C LEU A 72 -5.82 -5.67 -0.90
N ARG A 73 -7.02 -6.00 -0.42
CA ARG A 73 -8.26 -5.30 -0.75
C ARG A 73 -8.21 -3.82 -0.40
N ALA A 74 -7.70 -3.49 0.79
CA ALA A 74 -7.57 -2.09 1.23
C ALA A 74 -6.59 -1.26 0.39
N VAL A 75 -5.59 -1.91 -0.23
CA VAL A 75 -4.59 -1.23 -1.07
C VAL A 75 -5.12 -1.02 -2.49
N VAL A 76 -5.83 -2.01 -3.05
CA VAL A 76 -6.37 -1.95 -4.42
C VAL A 76 -7.68 -1.15 -4.48
N PHE A 77 -8.51 -1.24 -3.43
CA PHE A 77 -9.81 -0.57 -3.32
C PHE A 77 -9.83 0.29 -2.05
N PRO A 78 -9.06 1.40 -2.01
CA PRO A 78 -9.06 2.27 -0.85
C PRO A 78 -10.46 2.84 -0.63
N LEU A 79 -10.89 2.91 0.63
CA LEU A 79 -12.16 3.50 1.07
C LEU A 79 -12.11 5.03 0.90
N GLY A 80 -12.12 5.51 -0.33
CA GLY A 80 -12.09 6.94 -0.64
C GLY A 80 -10.85 7.69 -0.12
N PRO A 81 -10.77 9.01 -0.40
CA PRO A 81 -9.63 9.84 -0.01
C PRO A 81 -9.41 9.96 1.51
N ASP A 82 -10.42 9.65 2.33
CA ASP A 82 -10.36 9.78 3.78
C ASP A 82 -9.71 8.57 4.48
N ALA A 83 -9.68 7.39 3.86
CA ALA A 83 -9.12 6.20 4.50
C ALA A 83 -7.59 6.11 4.44
N LEU A 84 -6.95 6.68 3.41
CA LEU A 84 -5.50 6.56 3.19
C LEU A 84 -4.67 7.45 4.14
N ARG A 85 -5.28 8.47 4.76
CA ARG A 85 -4.61 9.35 5.74
C ARG A 85 -4.33 8.67 7.08
N SER A 86 -4.92 7.52 7.33
CA SER A 86 -4.84 6.82 8.63
C SER A 86 -3.64 5.86 8.74
N SER A 87 -2.93 5.60 7.64
CA SER A 87 -1.83 4.61 7.61
C SER A 87 -0.42 5.23 7.66
N GLU A 88 -0.27 6.55 7.71
CA GLU A 88 1.03 7.16 7.99
C GLU A 88 1.37 6.95 9.47
N LYS A 89 2.19 5.91 9.74
CA LYS A 89 2.80 5.72 11.05
C LYS A 89 3.66 6.96 11.37
N PRO A 90 3.45 7.66 12.50
CA PRO A 90 4.23 8.84 12.82
C PRO A 90 5.72 8.48 12.91
N PRO A 91 6.62 9.38 12.47
CA PRO A 91 8.05 9.14 12.55
C PRO A 91 8.44 8.88 14.02
N PRO A 92 9.36 7.93 14.28
CA PRO A 92 9.80 7.63 15.64
C PRO A 92 10.39 8.90 16.26
N PRO A 93 10.14 9.17 17.55
CA PRO A 93 10.66 10.36 18.21
C PRO A 93 12.19 10.33 18.16
N GLU A 94 12.78 11.41 17.64
CA GLU A 94 14.23 11.62 17.67
C GLU A 94 14.71 11.53 19.12
N LYS A 95 15.70 10.67 19.35
CA LYS A 95 16.37 10.58 20.66
C LYS A 95 17.15 11.86 20.88
N SER A 96 16.64 12.74 21.74
CA SER A 96 17.39 13.86 22.30
C SER A 96 18.67 13.36 22.97
N LEU A 97 19.79 13.46 22.25
CA LEU A 97 21.13 13.40 22.81
C LEU A 97 21.33 14.63 23.70
N LYS A 98 21.07 14.50 25.01
CA LYS A 98 21.65 15.41 26.00
C LYS A 98 23.10 15.00 26.26
N GLY A 99 23.98 15.47 25.39
CA GLY A 99 25.37 15.70 25.77
C GLY A 99 25.51 17.16 26.18
N GLU A 100 25.93 17.43 27.41
CA GLU A 100 27.21 18.12 27.66
C GLU A 100 27.50 18.25 29.16
N LYS A 101 28.80 18.19 29.44
CA LYS A 101 29.45 17.98 30.73
C LYS A 101 29.45 19.26 31.56
N SER A 102 29.43 19.13 32.89
CA SER A 102 30.03 20.16 33.75
C SER A 102 30.76 19.50 34.92
N LEU A 103 32.10 19.61 34.86
CA LEU A 103 33.07 19.20 35.87
C LEU A 103 33.93 20.45 36.13
N LYS A 104 33.83 21.01 37.35
CA LYS A 104 34.77 21.91 38.06
C LYS A 104 34.01 22.36 39.32
N GLY A 105 34.48 22.26 40.55
CA GLY A 105 35.82 22.09 41.10
C GLY A 105 35.84 22.90 42.40
N GLU A 106 36.11 22.26 43.53
CA GLU A 106 36.23 22.89 44.85
C GLU A 106 37.34 23.94 44.95
N LYS A 107 37.11 24.93 45.85
CA LYS A 107 38.03 25.62 46.78
C LYS A 107 37.51 27.04 47.03
N SER A 108 37.69 27.75 48.13
CA SER A 108 38.03 27.51 49.55
C SER A 108 38.17 28.94 50.15
N LEU A 109 37.68 29.16 51.37
CA LEU A 109 38.11 30.15 52.39
C LEU A 109 38.54 31.58 52.00
N LYS A 110 37.77 32.56 52.48
CA LYS A 110 38.20 33.88 53.03
C LYS A 110 37.38 34.08 54.31
N GLY A 111 37.89 34.44 55.49
CA GLY A 111 39.10 35.20 55.80
C GLY A 111 38.71 36.66 56.03
N GLU A 112 38.19 36.97 57.22
CA GLU A 112 38.28 38.26 57.93
C GLU A 112 37.97 38.03 59.42
#